data_AF-A0A1R0G7B5-F1
#
_entry.id   AF-A0A1R0G7B5-F1
#
_cell.length_a   1.000
_cell.length_b   1.000
_cell.length_c   1.000
_cell.angle_alpha   90.00
_cell.angle_beta   90.00
_cell.angle_gamma   90.00
#
_symmetry.space_group_name_H-M   'P 1'
#
loop_
_entity.id
_entity.type
_entity.pdbx_description
1 polymer ?
#
loop_
_entity_poly.entity_id
_entity_poly.type
_entity_poly.pdbx_seq_one_letter_code
_entity_poly.pdbx_strand_id
1 'polypeptide(L)'
;MRILMAGMTLAVLTLSTNVALAAKPSDETLSYCKTLSDMAGSIMKSRQDEMPMAEMMKVISGGEPDLAALGAVITKDAYSTSAFRTEEDRKRAVSEFKEKWFSLCVKTRNK
;
A
#
# COMPACT_ATOMS: atom_id res chain seq x y z
N MET A 1 -20.78 -60.81 40.62
CA MET A 1 -20.42 -59.59 41.36
C MET A 1 -20.23 -58.46 40.34
N ARG A 2 -21.18 -57.51 40.34
CA ARG A 2 -21.17 -56.12 39.81
C ARG A 2 -20.51 -55.81 38.45
N ILE A 3 -21.38 -55.52 37.47
CA ILE A 3 -21.11 -54.66 36.31
C ILE A 3 -20.91 -53.23 36.83
N LEU A 4 -19.80 -52.57 36.49
CA LEU A 4 -19.70 -51.10 36.52
C LEU A 4 -18.86 -50.58 35.35
N MET A 5 -19.47 -49.67 34.62
CA MET A 5 -18.93 -48.95 33.48
C MET A 5 -18.02 -47.80 33.93
N ALA A 6 -16.92 -47.58 33.22
CA ALA A 6 -16.19 -46.32 33.13
C ALA A 6 -15.33 -46.42 31.87
N GLY A 7 -15.46 -45.62 30.81
CA GLY A 7 -15.92 -44.25 30.69
C GLY A 7 -15.00 -43.68 29.62
N MET A 8 -15.44 -43.69 28.36
CA MET A 8 -14.68 -43.24 27.20
C MET A 8 -14.46 -41.72 27.32
N THR A 9 -13.28 -41.29 27.77
CA THR A 9 -12.92 -39.87 27.82
C THR A 9 -12.55 -39.39 26.42
N LEU A 10 -13.54 -38.87 25.70
CA LEU A 10 -13.33 -38.14 24.45
C LEU A 10 -12.69 -36.79 24.79
N ALA A 11 -11.37 -36.68 24.66
CA ALA A 11 -10.67 -35.40 24.82
C ALA A 11 -11.00 -34.49 23.62
N VAL A 12 -12.00 -33.61 23.80
CA VAL A 12 -12.31 -32.56 22.83
C VAL A 12 -11.24 -31.48 22.95
N LEU A 13 -10.21 -31.58 22.11
CA LEU A 13 -9.24 -30.49 21.87
C LEU A 13 -9.98 -29.34 21.17
N THR A 14 -10.48 -28.38 21.96
CA THR A 14 -10.99 -27.13 21.43
C THR A 14 -9.81 -26.29 20.92
N LEU A 15 -9.57 -26.31 19.61
CA LEU A 15 -8.72 -25.31 18.97
C LEU A 15 -9.40 -23.95 19.15
N SER A 16 -8.92 -23.14 20.08
CA SER A 16 -9.28 -21.73 20.19
C SER A 16 -8.75 -21.01 18.95
N THR A 17 -9.62 -20.80 17.97
CA THR A 17 -9.31 -19.92 16.84
C THR A 17 -9.29 -18.50 17.36
N ASN A 18 -8.08 -17.97 17.61
CA ASN A 18 -7.89 -16.53 17.79
C ASN A 18 -8.22 -15.86 16.45
N VAL A 19 -9.48 -15.46 16.27
CA VAL A 19 -9.87 -14.57 15.17
C VAL A 19 -9.26 -13.21 15.51
N ALA A 20 -8.07 -12.94 15.00
CA ALA A 20 -7.50 -11.60 15.02
C ALA A 20 -8.41 -10.71 14.18
N LEU A 21 -9.26 -9.92 14.84
CA LEU A 21 -10.00 -8.85 14.20
C LEU A 21 -8.98 -7.82 13.69
N ALA A 22 -8.78 -7.78 12.37
CA ALA A 22 -8.01 -6.71 11.75
C ALA A 22 -8.71 -5.38 12.08
N ALA A 23 -8.07 -4.54 12.89
CA ALA A 23 -8.57 -3.21 13.17
C ALA A 23 -8.67 -2.42 11.86
N LYS A 24 -9.78 -1.71 11.67
CA LYS A 24 -9.92 -0.78 10.54
C LYS A 24 -8.84 0.30 10.67
N PRO A 25 -8.25 0.77 9.56
CA PRO A 25 -7.36 1.93 9.60
C PRO A 25 -8.01 3.14 10.28
N SER A 26 -7.22 3.91 11.02
CA SER A 26 -7.65 5.20 11.58
C SER A 26 -7.85 6.24 10.48
N ASP A 27 -8.68 7.25 10.75
CA ASP A 27 -8.93 8.35 9.80
C ASP A 27 -7.65 9.14 9.50
N GLU A 28 -6.75 9.26 10.50
CA GLU A 28 -5.43 9.86 10.32
C GLU A 28 -4.56 9.05 9.32
N THR A 29 -4.55 7.72 9.45
CA THR A 29 -3.86 6.83 8.51
C THR A 29 -4.44 6.98 7.11
N LEU A 30 -5.77 6.98 6.97
CA LEU A 30 -6.43 7.16 5.68
C LEU A 30 -6.08 8.51 5.04
N SER A 31 -6.10 9.60 5.81
CA SER A 31 -5.77 10.95 5.35
C SER A 31 -4.32 11.07 4.88
N TYR A 32 -3.39 10.54 5.66
CA TYR A 32 -1.97 10.51 5.28
C TYR A 32 -1.74 9.67 4.01
N CYS A 33 -2.32 8.47 3.95
CA CYS A 33 -2.16 7.60 2.79
C CYS A 33 -2.80 8.18 1.53
N LYS A 34 -3.88 8.95 1.67
CA LYS A 34 -4.45 9.73 0.56
C LYS A 34 -3.46 10.79 0.06
N THR A 35 -2.82 11.52 0.97
CA THR A 35 -1.80 12.54 0.62
C THR A 35 -0.61 11.91 -0.10
N LEU A 36 -0.13 10.77 0.38
CA LEU A 36 0.93 10.00 -0.26
C LEU A 36 0.51 9.52 -1.67
N SER A 37 -0.70 9.00 -1.79
CA SER A 37 -1.29 8.57 -3.07
C SER A 37 -1.38 9.73 -4.07
N ASP A 38 -1.81 10.92 -3.64
CA ASP A 38 -1.90 12.11 -4.48
C ASP A 38 -0.51 12.58 -4.96
N MET A 39 0.52 12.51 -4.10
CA MET A 39 1.92 12.74 -4.50
C MET A 39 2.38 11.70 -5.53
N ALA A 40 2.12 10.41 -5.31
CA ALA A 40 2.45 9.35 -6.24
C ALA A 40 1.77 9.53 -7.61
N GLY A 41 0.50 9.95 -7.62
CA GLY A 41 -0.22 10.29 -8.84
C GLY A 41 0.42 11.45 -9.61
N SER A 42 0.90 12.48 -8.91
CA SER A 42 1.56 13.64 -9.54
C SER A 42 2.91 13.26 -10.18
N ILE A 43 3.68 12.40 -9.51
CA ILE A 43 4.94 11.86 -10.04
C ILE A 43 4.67 10.98 -11.26
N MET A 44 3.69 10.07 -11.18
CA MET A 44 3.32 9.21 -12.31
C MET A 44 2.79 10.01 -13.50
N LYS A 45 2.00 11.06 -13.23
CA LYS A 45 1.56 11.98 -14.28
C LYS A 45 2.76 12.61 -15.00
N SER A 46 3.73 13.13 -14.25
CA SER A 46 4.96 13.69 -14.83
C SER A 46 5.73 12.66 -15.65
N ARG A 47 5.77 11.39 -15.21
CA ARG A 47 6.34 10.28 -15.99
C ARG A 47 5.59 10.05 -17.30
N GLN A 48 4.26 10.05 -17.26
CA GLN A 48 3.40 9.86 -18.44
C GLN A 48 3.45 11.05 -19.40
N ASP A 49 3.79 12.24 -18.89
CA ASP A 49 4.09 13.45 -19.67
C ASP A 49 5.55 13.47 -20.18
N GLU A 50 6.26 12.35 -20.08
CA GLU A 50 7.63 12.15 -20.56
C GLU A 50 8.70 13.07 -19.94
N MET A 51 8.43 13.64 -18.76
CA MET A 51 9.46 14.34 -18.00
C MET A 51 10.65 13.39 -17.75
N PRO A 52 11.91 13.83 -17.95
CA PRO A 52 13.08 13.02 -17.61
C PRO A 52 13.18 12.74 -16.10
N MET A 53 13.60 11.52 -15.72
CA MET A 53 13.73 11.14 -14.31
C MET A 53 14.66 12.09 -13.54
N ALA A 54 15.76 12.51 -14.17
CA ALA A 54 16.71 13.42 -13.57
C ALA A 54 16.08 14.77 -13.18
N GLU A 55 15.15 15.29 -13.99
CA GLU A 55 14.42 16.51 -13.70
C GLU A 55 13.44 16.30 -12.54
N MET A 56 12.69 15.19 -12.55
CA MET A 56 11.79 14.84 -11.44
C MET A 56 12.54 14.65 -10.12
N MET A 57 13.72 14.02 -10.15
CA MET A 57 14.57 13.87 -8.98
C MET A 57 15.05 15.23 -8.43
N LYS A 58 15.37 16.18 -9.32
CA LYS A 58 15.72 17.55 -8.92
C LYS A 58 14.54 18.26 -8.24
N VAL A 59 13.33 18.12 -8.78
CA VAL A 59 12.11 18.70 -8.20
C VAL A 59 11.87 18.18 -6.78
N ILE A 60 11.98 16.86 -6.57
CA ILE A 60 11.70 16.23 -5.28
C ILE A 60 12.77 16.54 -4.23
N SER A 61 14.02 16.71 -4.66
CA SER A 61 15.15 17.02 -3.77
C SER A 61 15.06 18.42 -3.15
N GLY A 62 14.16 19.29 -3.62
CA GLY A 62 13.95 20.63 -3.04
C GLY A 62 13.03 20.66 -1.81
N GLY A 63 12.46 19.53 -1.40
CA GLY A 63 11.57 19.44 -0.23
C GLY A 63 12.30 19.04 1.07
N GLU A 64 11.51 18.81 2.13
CA GLU A 64 12.01 18.26 3.40
C GLU A 64 12.72 16.90 3.19
N PRO A 65 13.83 16.61 3.90
CA PRO A 65 14.65 15.42 3.64
C PRO A 65 13.89 14.09 3.60
N ASP A 66 12.96 13.88 4.53
CA ASP A 66 12.16 12.64 4.60
C ASP A 66 11.18 12.52 3.44
N LEU A 67 10.59 13.65 3.01
CA LEU A 67 9.71 13.69 1.84
C LEU A 67 10.51 13.53 0.54
N ALA A 68 11.73 14.07 0.49
CA ALA A 68 12.63 13.90 -0.64
C ALA A 68 13.04 12.43 -0.81
N ALA A 69 13.38 11.75 0.28
CA ALA A 69 13.71 10.33 0.25
C ALA A 69 12.53 9.48 -0.21
N LEU A 70 11.33 9.71 0.34
CA LEU A 70 10.12 9.00 -0.08
C LEU A 70 9.77 9.29 -1.54
N GLY A 71 9.82 10.56 -1.96
CA GLY A 71 9.57 10.95 -3.34
C GLY A 71 10.56 10.32 -4.32
N ALA A 72 11.83 10.15 -3.94
CA ALA A 72 12.82 9.46 -4.77
C ALA A 72 12.48 7.98 -4.97
N VAL A 73 11.98 7.30 -3.94
CA VAL A 73 11.51 5.91 -4.05
C VAL A 73 10.31 5.82 -5.01
N ILE A 74 9.32 6.70 -4.83
CA ILE A 74 8.12 6.75 -5.67
C ILE A 74 8.48 7.07 -7.13
N THR A 75 9.47 7.95 -7.35
CA THR A 75 9.95 8.29 -8.69
C THR A 75 10.60 7.10 -9.38
N LYS A 76 11.48 6.38 -8.70
CA LYS A 76 12.09 5.16 -9.28
C LYS A 76 11.02 4.14 -9.67
N ASP A 77 10.00 3.98 -8.83
CA ASP A 77 8.87 3.09 -9.11
C ASP A 77 8.04 3.56 -10.31
N ALA A 78 7.64 4.84 -10.38
CA ALA A 78 6.87 5.39 -11.49
C ALA A 78 7.60 5.21 -12.83
N TYR A 79 8.91 5.47 -12.85
CA TYR A 79 9.72 5.40 -14.06
C TYR A 79 10.11 3.98 -14.48
N SER A 80 9.80 2.96 -13.67
CA SER A 80 9.80 1.57 -14.12
C SER A 80 8.64 1.26 -15.10
N THR A 81 7.65 2.15 -15.15
CA THR A 81 6.53 2.07 -16.10
C THR A 81 6.80 2.97 -17.31
N SER A 82 6.54 2.45 -18.50
CA SER A 82 6.62 3.21 -19.75
C SER A 82 5.57 4.32 -19.80
N ALA A 83 5.88 5.41 -20.52
CA ALA A 83 4.87 6.39 -20.90
C ALA A 83 3.97 5.81 -21.99
N PHE A 84 2.66 5.98 -21.85
CA PHE A 84 1.69 5.49 -22.83
C PHE A 84 1.35 6.57 -23.85
N ARG A 85 0.98 6.15 -25.07
CA ARG A 85 0.67 7.09 -26.17
C ARG A 85 -0.71 7.70 -26.04
N THR A 86 -1.69 6.94 -25.55
CA THR A 86 -3.09 7.39 -25.48
C THR A 86 -3.35 8.09 -24.14
N GLU A 87 -4.20 9.11 -24.17
CA GLU A 87 -4.64 9.81 -22.95
C GLU A 87 -5.37 8.88 -21.97
N GLU A 88 -6.12 7.91 -22.47
CA GLU A 88 -6.83 6.94 -21.65
C GLU A 88 -5.85 6.05 -20.86
N ASP A 89 -4.84 5.49 -21.53
CA ASP A 89 -3.85 4.64 -20.89
C ASP A 89 -3.00 5.43 -19.89
N ARG A 90 -2.63 6.68 -20.20
CA ARG A 90 -1.93 7.57 -19.25
C ARG A 90 -2.76 7.80 -17.99
N LYS A 91 -4.05 8.13 -18.14
CA LYS A 91 -4.98 8.32 -17.01
C LYS A 91 -5.13 7.05 -16.18
N ARG A 92 -5.28 5.89 -16.84
CA ARG A 92 -5.35 4.60 -16.16
C ARG A 92 -4.07 4.33 -15.36
N ALA A 93 -2.91 4.52 -15.97
CA ALA A 93 -1.62 4.32 -15.32
C ALA A 93 -1.44 5.21 -14.08
N VAL A 94 -1.85 6.49 -14.16
CA VAL A 94 -1.87 7.38 -12.99
C VAL A 94 -2.81 6.86 -11.91
N SER A 95 -4.04 6.47 -12.26
CA SER A 95 -5.02 5.96 -11.29
C SER A 95 -4.54 4.68 -10.60
N GLU A 96 -4.04 3.70 -11.36
CA GLU A 96 -3.53 2.44 -10.81
C GLU A 96 -2.32 2.66 -9.91
N PHE A 97 -1.45 3.60 -10.28
CA PHE A 97 -0.29 3.96 -9.46
C PHE A 97 -0.69 4.65 -8.15
N LYS A 98 -1.71 5.52 -8.17
CA LYS A 98 -2.31 6.10 -6.96
C LYS A 98 -2.83 5.02 -6.02
N GLU A 99 -3.60 4.06 -6.54
CA GLU A 99 -4.18 2.97 -5.75
C GLU A 99 -3.12 2.03 -5.18
N LYS A 100 -2.08 1.71 -5.97
CA LYS A 100 -0.94 0.92 -5.51
C LYS A 100 -0.30 1.54 -4.27
N TRP A 101 0.01 2.83 -4.32
CA TRP A 101 0.68 3.53 -3.22
C TRP A 101 -0.23 3.78 -2.02
N PHE A 102 -1.53 4.03 -2.25
CA PHE A 102 -2.52 4.07 -1.17
C PHE A 102 -2.59 2.74 -0.43
N SER A 103 -2.75 1.63 -1.17
CA SER A 103 -2.83 0.27 -0.60
C SER A 103 -1.58 -0.10 0.18
N LEU A 104 -0.39 0.21 -0.35
CA LEU A 104 0.88 -0.04 0.31
C LEU A 104 1.02 0.76 1.61
N CYS A 105 0.62 2.04 1.60
CA CYS A 105 0.66 2.89 2.77
C CYS A 105 -0.26 2.37 3.88
N VAL A 106 -1.52 2.05 3.55
CA VAL A 106 -2.47 1.50 4.52
C VAL A 106 -1.97 0.18 5.10
N LYS A 107 -1.44 -0.73 4.26
CA LYS A 107 -0.86 -2.00 4.72
C LYS A 107 0.35 -1.83 5.62
N THR A 108 1.13 -0.77 5.45
CA THR A 108 2.32 -0.50 6.25
C THR A 108 1.96 0.16 7.59
N ARG A 109 0.99 1.08 7.58
CA ARG A 109 0.57 1.84 8.78
C ARG A 109 -0.52 1.16 9.62
N ASN A 110 -1.18 0.12 9.11
CA ASN A 110 -2.22 -0.64 9.83
C ASN A 110 -1.70 -2.00 10.36
N LYS A 111 -0.38 -2.11 10.55
CA LYS A 111 0.27 -3.21 11.27
C LYS A 111 0.48 -2.81 12.73
#